data_AF-F4FYC8-F1
#
_entry.id   AF-F4FYC8-F1
#
_cell.length_a   1.000
_cell.length_b   1.000
_cell.length_c   1.000
_cell.angle_alpha   90.00
_cell.angle_beta   90.00
_cell.angle_gamma   90.00
#
_symmetry.space_group_name_H-M   'P 1'
#
loop_
_entity.id
_entity.type
_entity.pdbx_description
1 polymer ?
#
loop_
_entity_poly.entity_id
_entity_poly.type
_entity_poly.pdbx_seq_one_letter_code
_entity_poly.pdbx_strand_id
1 'polypeptide(L)'
;MPPGFLSPLDRLSFCENRECVNKIVDEYLSMLLNGDENFPLFKEDENLTDEKTITNSYIFTETLIEKLIESDIDFFIVLEDLRNRLGNRHPVLFFLKQLIDE
;
A
#
# COMPACT_ATOMS: atom_id res chain seq x y z
N MET A 1 7.55 17.76 -19.83
CA MET A 1 7.93 16.39 -19.44
C MET A 1 6.64 15.65 -19.11
N PRO A 2 6.44 14.40 -19.57
CA PRO A 2 5.31 13.62 -19.08
C PRO A 2 5.51 13.38 -17.57
N PRO A 3 4.44 13.36 -16.76
CA PRO A 3 4.58 13.04 -15.35
C PRO A 3 5.17 11.64 -15.25
N GLY A 4 6.27 11.51 -14.52
CA GLY A 4 6.88 10.22 -14.22
C GLY A 4 5.81 9.29 -13.64
N PHE A 5 5.88 8.02 -13.99
CA PHE A 5 4.97 6.98 -13.50
C PHE A 5 4.85 7.08 -11.98
N LEU A 6 3.77 7.70 -11.50
CA LEU A 6 3.45 7.83 -10.09
C LEU A 6 3.09 6.43 -9.63
N SER A 7 3.81 5.95 -8.62
CA SER A 7 3.53 4.66 -8.04
C SER A 7 2.17 4.72 -7.32
N PRO A 8 1.39 3.63 -7.21
CA PRO A 8 0.05 3.65 -6.61
C PRO A 8 -0.02 4.23 -5.20
N LEU A 9 1.08 4.24 -4.44
CA LEU A 9 1.13 4.84 -3.11
C LEU A 9 1.50 6.33 -3.13
N ASP A 10 2.09 6.83 -4.22
CA ASP A 10 2.08 8.28 -4.47
C ASP A 10 0.62 8.74 -4.59
N ARG A 11 -0.23 7.97 -5.29
CA ARG A 11 -1.69 8.20 -5.37
C ARG A 11 -2.39 8.12 -4.02
N LEU A 12 -1.84 7.37 -3.05
CA LEU A 12 -2.39 7.29 -1.70
C LEU A 12 -2.39 8.65 -1.00
N SER A 13 -1.30 9.42 -1.12
CA SER A 13 -1.22 10.79 -0.58
C SER A 13 -2.25 11.74 -1.22
N PHE A 14 -2.62 11.48 -2.48
CA PHE A 14 -3.60 12.27 -3.22
C PHE A 14 -5.06 11.85 -2.94
N CYS A 15 -5.32 10.70 -2.31
CA CYS A 15 -6.69 10.26 -2.03
C CYS A 15 -7.42 11.20 -1.06
N GLU A 16 -8.62 11.63 -1.45
CA GLU A 16 -9.47 12.53 -0.65
C GLU A 16 -10.56 11.79 0.13
N ASN A 17 -10.77 10.50 -0.17
CA ASN A 17 -11.82 9.69 0.44
C ASN A 17 -11.44 8.20 0.51
N ARG A 18 -12.20 7.44 1.33
CA ARG A 18 -12.00 5.99 1.51
C ARG A 18 -12.21 5.19 0.23
N GLU A 19 -13.09 5.64 -0.67
CA GLU A 19 -13.31 4.95 -1.95
C GLU A 19 -12.06 4.96 -2.83
N CYS A 20 -11.30 6.06 -2.84
CA CYS A 20 -10.02 6.16 -3.53
C CYS A 20 -9.01 5.17 -2.95
N VAL A 21 -8.91 5.08 -1.62
CA VAL A 21 -8.01 4.13 -0.95
C VAL A 21 -8.40 2.68 -1.26
N ASN A 22 -9.70 2.36 -1.23
CA ASN A 22 -10.20 1.03 -1.61
C ASN A 22 -9.78 0.63 -3.02
N LYS A 23 -9.89 1.55 -3.99
CA LYS A 23 -9.45 1.30 -5.37
C LYS A 23 -7.96 1.01 -5.46
N ILE A 24 -7.12 1.73 -4.68
CA ILE A 24 -5.68 1.46 -4.65
C ILE A 24 -5.39 0.08 -4.08
N VAL A 25 -6.11 -0.36 -3.05
CA VAL A 25 -5.98 -1.71 -2.49
C VAL A 25 -6.39 -2.78 -3.50
N ASP A 26 -7.51 -2.58 -4.21
CA ASP A 26 -7.98 -3.50 -5.25
C ASP A 26 -7.00 -3.60 -6.42
N GLU A 27 -6.49 -2.46 -6.88
CA GLU A 27 -5.44 -2.38 -7.90
C GLU A 27 -4.19 -3.15 -7.43
N TYR A 28 -3.75 -2.93 -6.20
CA TYR A 28 -2.59 -3.61 -5.60
C TYR A 28 -2.77 -5.13 -5.54
N LEU A 29 -3.89 -5.62 -5.00
CA LEU A 29 -4.14 -7.06 -4.87
C LEU A 29 -4.27 -7.72 -6.26
N SER A 30 -4.92 -7.05 -7.22
CA SER A 30 -4.99 -7.54 -8.58
C SER A 30 -3.59 -7.66 -9.22
N MET A 31 -2.71 -6.70 -8.98
CA MET A 31 -1.32 -6.76 -9.47
C MET A 31 -0.54 -7.91 -8.84
N LEU A 32 -0.67 -8.08 -7.52
CA LEU A 32 -0.01 -9.17 -6.79
C LEU A 32 -0.43 -10.54 -7.35
N LEU A 33 -1.72 -10.72 -7.64
CA LEU A 33 -2.27 -11.95 -8.22
C LEU A 33 -1.84 -12.18 -9.68
N ASN A 34 -1.72 -11.10 -10.46
CA ASN A 34 -1.36 -11.19 -11.88
C ASN A 34 0.15 -11.31 -12.12
N GLY A 35 0.99 -11.16 -11.08
CA GLY A 35 2.44 -11.28 -11.18
C GLY A 35 3.09 -10.19 -12.04
N ASP A 36 2.48 -9.00 -12.12
CA ASP A 36 2.99 -7.92 -12.97
C ASP A 36 4.24 -7.28 -12.33
N GLU A 37 5.41 -7.69 -12.82
CA GLU A 37 6.73 -7.22 -12.37
C GLU A 37 7.04 -5.78 -12.81
N ASN A 38 6.24 -5.18 -13.72
CA ASN A 38 6.54 -3.89 -14.34
C ASN A 38 6.01 -2.66 -13.59
N PHE A 39 5.46 -2.81 -12.39
CA PHE A 39 5.01 -1.63 -11.63
C PHE A 39 6.20 -0.91 -10.96
N PRO A 40 6.30 0.44 -11.07
CA PRO A 40 7.39 1.19 -10.45
C PRO A 40 7.42 0.98 -8.94
N LEU A 41 8.58 0.59 -8.42
CA LEU A 41 8.88 0.56 -6.98
C LEU A 41 8.39 1.87 -6.34
N PHE A 42 7.67 1.77 -5.22
CA PHE A 42 7.33 2.96 -4.47
C PHE A 42 8.64 3.55 -3.99
N LYS A 43 8.88 4.84 -4.27
CA LYS A 43 10.11 5.45 -3.75
C LYS A 43 9.95 5.55 -2.24
N GLU A 44 11.02 5.25 -1.50
CA GLU A 44 11.14 5.67 -0.11
C GLU A 44 11.12 7.20 -0.10
N ASP A 45 9.93 7.79 -0.02
CA ASP A 45 9.78 9.23 0.12
C ASP A 45 10.15 9.57 1.57
N GLU A 46 11.32 10.21 1.75
CA GLU A 46 11.81 10.62 3.07
C GLU A 46 10.90 11.68 3.74
N ASN A 47 9.88 12.19 3.02
CA ASN A 47 8.92 13.18 3.50
C ASN A 47 7.50 12.61 3.72
N LEU A 48 7.37 11.38 4.21
CA LEU A 48 6.11 10.78 4.68
C LEU A 48 5.58 11.39 6.00
N THR A 49 5.77 12.69 6.22
CA THR A 49 5.35 13.42 7.44
C THR A 49 4.01 14.13 7.31
N ASP A 50 3.33 14.01 6.17
CA ASP A 50 2.01 14.60 5.99
C ASP A 50 0.90 13.77 6.67
N GLU A 51 0.10 14.42 7.53
CA GLU A 51 -0.96 13.80 8.35
C GLU A 51 -1.97 13.02 7.50
N LYS A 52 -2.27 13.53 6.31
CA LYS A 52 -3.17 12.88 5.35
C LYS A 52 -2.58 11.57 4.83
N THR A 53 -1.28 11.53 4.57
CA THR A 53 -0.59 10.32 4.09
C THR A 53 -0.56 9.24 5.17
N ILE A 54 -0.36 9.62 6.44
CA ILE A 54 -0.45 8.72 7.59
C ILE A 54 -1.87 8.15 7.71
N THR A 55 -2.87 9.02 7.65
CA THR A 55 -4.29 8.63 7.72
C THR A 55 -4.68 7.67 6.60
N ASN A 56 -4.31 8.00 5.36
CA ASN A 56 -4.62 7.14 4.22
C ASN A 56 -3.84 5.81 4.28
N SER A 57 -2.63 5.79 4.85
CA SER A 57 -1.86 4.56 5.08
C SER A 57 -2.53 3.64 6.12
N TYR A 58 -3.12 4.23 7.15
CA TYR A 58 -3.91 3.47 8.13
C TYR A 58 -5.15 2.85 7.45
N ILE A 59 -5.94 3.66 6.73
CA ILE A 59 -7.13 3.20 6.00
C ILE A 59 -6.78 2.13 4.97
N PHE A 60 -5.66 2.30 4.26
CA PHE A 60 -5.14 1.31 3.32
C PHE A 60 -4.88 -0.02 4.01
N THR A 61 -4.24 0.03 5.18
CA THR A 61 -3.89 -1.17 5.96
C THR A 61 -5.14 -1.90 6.45
N GLU A 62 -6.11 -1.20 7.02
CA GLU A 62 -7.40 -1.81 7.44
C GLU A 62 -8.10 -2.48 6.26
N THR A 63 -8.24 -1.75 5.15
CA THR A 63 -8.93 -2.23 3.95
C THR A 63 -8.20 -3.42 3.32
N LEU A 64 -6.87 -3.40 3.32
CA LEU A 64 -6.05 -4.50 2.86
C LEU A 64 -6.29 -5.75 3.70
N ILE A 65 -6.28 -5.64 5.03
CA ILE A 65 -6.52 -6.76 5.93
C ILE A 65 -7.93 -7.32 5.77
N GLU A 66 -8.95 -6.46 5.72
CA GLU A 66 -10.35 -6.87 5.46
C GLU A 66 -10.43 -7.76 4.22
N LYS A 67 -9.80 -7.33 3.12
CA LYS A 67 -9.78 -8.09 1.85
C LYS A 67 -8.92 -9.34 1.92
N LEU A 68 -7.81 -9.31 2.66
CA LEU A 68 -6.94 -10.48 2.80
C LEU A 68 -7.63 -11.59 3.59
N ILE A 69 -8.39 -11.26 4.63
CA ILE A 69 -9.19 -12.22 5.40
C ILE A 69 -10.22 -12.92 4.50
N GLU A 70 -10.79 -12.19 3.54
CA GLU A 70 -11.75 -12.71 2.57
C GLU A 70 -11.09 -13.43 1.37
N SER A 71 -9.76 -13.45 1.29
CA SER A 71 -9.00 -14.00 0.17
C SER A 71 -8.11 -15.16 0.59
N ASP A 72 -7.73 -16.01 -0.37
CA ASP A 72 -6.75 -17.08 -0.16
C ASP A 72 -5.29 -16.60 -0.29
N ILE A 73 -5.05 -15.28 -0.27
CA ILE A 73 -3.72 -14.70 -0.44
C ILE A 73 -2.93 -14.82 0.86
N ASP A 74 -1.74 -15.42 0.79
CA ASP A 74 -0.84 -15.50 1.94
C ASP A 74 -0.37 -14.11 2.36
N PHE A 75 -0.67 -13.76 3.60
CA PHE A 75 -0.27 -12.50 4.22
C PHE A 75 1.24 -12.26 4.15
N PHE A 76 2.09 -13.30 4.31
CA PHE A 76 3.54 -13.15 4.26
C PHE A 76 4.03 -12.68 2.88
N ILE A 77 3.39 -13.15 1.81
CA ILE A 77 3.69 -12.73 0.44
C ILE A 77 3.39 -11.23 0.28
N VAL A 78 2.24 -10.80 0.79
CA VAL A 78 1.83 -9.38 0.77
C VAL A 78 2.80 -8.52 1.56
N LEU A 79 3.16 -8.95 2.76
CA LEU A 79 4.08 -8.19 3.62
C LEU A 79 5.45 -8.04 2.98
N GLU A 80 5.98 -9.11 2.37
CA GLU A 80 7.28 -9.09 1.71
C GLU A 80 7.26 -8.20 0.45
N ASP A 81 6.21 -8.31 -0.38
CA ASP A 81 6.05 -7.47 -1.56
C ASP A 81 5.93 -5.99 -1.18
N LEU A 82 5.04 -5.65 -0.23
CA LEU A 82 4.94 -4.29 0.29
C LEU A 82 6.26 -3.82 0.88
N ARG A 83 7.00 -4.66 1.62
CA ARG A 83 8.30 -4.29 2.18
C ARG A 83 9.31 -3.94 1.10
N ASN A 84 9.38 -4.76 0.05
CA ASN A 84 10.29 -4.59 -1.07
C ASN A 84 9.94 -3.35 -1.88
N ARG A 85 8.64 -3.04 -2.03
CA ARG A 85 8.21 -1.90 -2.82
C ARG A 85 8.19 -0.60 -2.04
N LEU A 86 7.82 -0.58 -0.76
CA LEU A 86 7.63 0.64 0.05
C LEU A 86 8.84 1.06 0.89
N GLY A 87 9.75 0.12 1.14
CA GLY A 87 10.81 0.30 2.10
C GLY A 87 10.33 0.18 3.55
N ASN A 88 11.27 -0.17 4.44
CA ASN A 88 10.98 -0.63 5.80
C ASN A 88 10.34 0.41 6.72
N ARG A 89 10.34 1.69 6.32
CA ARG A 89 9.92 2.84 7.14
C ARG A 89 8.53 3.37 6.77
N HIS A 90 7.88 2.78 5.76
CA HIS A 90 6.58 3.27 5.31
C HIS A 90 5.47 3.04 6.36
N PRO A 91 4.57 4.00 6.62
CA PRO A 91 3.49 3.87 7.61
C PRO A 91 2.63 2.61 7.42
N VAL A 92 2.32 2.23 6.17
CA VAL A 92 1.61 0.96 5.85
C VAL A 92 2.30 -0.26 6.48
N LEU A 93 3.63 -0.39 6.38
CA LEU A 93 4.33 -1.52 7.00
C LEU A 93 4.36 -1.44 8.51
N PHE A 94 4.42 -0.22 9.06
CA PHE A 94 4.35 -0.03 10.50
C PHE A 94 2.99 -0.49 11.04
N PHE A 95 1.90 -0.07 10.41
CA PHE A 95 0.55 -0.48 10.80
C PHE A 95 0.32 -1.97 10.57
N LEU A 96 0.78 -2.54 9.45
CA LEU A 96 0.68 -3.98 9.20
C LEU A 96 1.37 -4.79 10.30
N LYS A 97 2.58 -4.39 10.72
CA LYS A 97 3.28 -5.08 11.81
C LYS A 97 2.53 -4.99 13.14
N GLN A 98 2.02 -3.81 13.48
CA GLN A 98 1.26 -3.63 14.73
C GLN A 98 0.03 -4.54 14.80
N LEU A 99 -0.64 -4.77 13.68
CA LEU A 99 -1.85 -5.58 13.62
C LEU A 99 -1.59 -7.10 13.66
N ILE A 100 -0.34 -7.54 13.42
CA ILE A 100 0.07 -8.96 13.51
C ILE A 100 0.69 -9.27 14.87
N ASP A 101 1.41 -8.31 15.47
CA ASP A 101 2.08 -8.48 16.76
C ASP A 101 1.10 -8.36 17.96
N GLU A 102 -0.20 -8.10 17.73
CA GLU A 102 -1.30 -8.29 18.70
C GLU A 102 -1.76 -9.75 18.80
#